data_AF-A0A5M8RK19-F1
#
_entry.id   AF-A0A5M8RK19-F1
#
_cell.length_a   1.000
_cell.length_b   1.000
_cell.length_c   1.000
_cell.angle_alpha   90.00
_cell.angle_beta   90.00
_cell.angle_gamma   90.00
#
_symmetry.space_group_name_H-M   'P 1'
#
loop_
_entity.id
_entity.type
_entity.pdbx_description
1 polymer ?
#
loop_
_entity_poly.entity_id
_entity_poly.type
_entity_poly.pdbx_seq_one_letter_code
_entity_poly.pdbx_strand_id
1 'polypeptide(L)'
;MVLCQEFLAFRENSKMVIKDLFQNIQNTFTIEFWAKPDAEAKSPRYAVTPVSGGHPSQAGVGVSLGINSITVYEYAANLSETLTFHFPSPLDDWTHIALVYHDKMPALYINGQFAVKGEVSSAKTVVPSGIFGGSEPFGYIGSLNDIRMWSTAKTQSDIQEQMHSRLDGNEAGLFGYWKVNEGAGLVVHDSTNHKNDGMIEGALWKKHRLNILFTFFVPSGGVETLNRQRFYALKQYGVNCDFLYLQEGTGLQNKVNTSIFITNYVDEIQELISKGNYDAIVVGSDLLLLKTIREFGYQGLLIYEVQGLGNSKEYVDEFLEIHAYSIVTECGDAILYPQTPHLQQAFEKYFPDKIKFCFHNCFNTNEFHYQALPKKNEPIIGWVGRLEENKNWKDFLAIGAKLVQENRSIQLWMFEDNTLAEESERAAFEETINDLNLKPHLTVYANEPHRKMAEYFSIIGDSGGFLCSTSIVEGFGYAVLEAMVCRCPVLATDSDGVRSFIKHNVTGKFFEIGDINQAVQEGKELIINAALREEIRQNAVQHIETHFAPDKYAENFLNMIHHLKTAKK
;
A
#
# COMPACT_ATOMS: atom_id res chain seq x y z
N MET A 1 5.62 3.71 10.87
CA MET A 1 5.00 2.67 10.01
C MET A 1 6.07 1.67 9.59
N VAL A 2 6.02 0.45 10.11
CA VAL A 2 7.05 -0.58 9.87
C VAL A 2 6.37 -1.89 9.47
N LEU A 3 5.98 -1.98 8.20
CA LEU A 3 5.22 -3.14 7.71
C LEU A 3 5.94 -3.96 6.64
N CYS A 4 7.21 -3.65 6.39
CA CYS A 4 8.15 -4.61 5.84
C CYS A 4 9.39 -4.59 6.72
N GLN A 5 9.24 -5.24 7.87
CA GLN A 5 10.34 -5.40 8.81
C GLN A 5 11.25 -6.51 8.29
N GLU A 6 12.43 -6.09 7.86
CA GLU A 6 13.61 -6.90 8.14
C GLU A 6 13.79 -6.97 9.66
N PHE A 7 14.23 -8.13 10.13
CA PHE A 7 14.49 -8.40 11.54
C PHE A 7 15.54 -9.50 11.66
N LEU A 8 16.12 -9.63 12.85
CA LEU A 8 17.04 -10.73 13.14
C LEU A 8 16.30 -11.84 13.87
N ALA A 9 16.40 -13.04 13.30
CA ALA A 9 15.92 -14.27 13.92
C ALA A 9 17.08 -14.98 14.64
N PHE A 10 16.84 -15.31 15.90
CA PHE A 10 17.77 -15.94 16.82
C PHE A 10 17.38 -17.40 17.08
N ARG A 11 18.41 -18.24 17.21
CA ARG A 11 18.41 -19.64 17.66
C ARG A 11 19.29 -19.78 18.90
N GLU A 12 19.30 -20.98 19.48
CA GLU A 12 19.96 -21.28 20.77
C GLU A 12 21.43 -20.86 20.89
N ASN A 13 22.19 -20.82 19.79
CA ASN A 13 23.60 -20.39 19.77
C ASN A 13 23.85 -19.11 18.98
N SER A 14 22.84 -18.24 18.87
CA SER A 14 22.98 -16.99 18.13
C SER A 14 22.83 -15.75 18.99
N LYS A 15 23.62 -14.73 18.65
CA LYS A 15 23.62 -13.44 19.32
C LYS A 15 24.05 -12.32 18.37
N MET A 16 23.75 -11.10 18.78
CA MET A 16 24.30 -9.87 18.24
C MET A 16 25.09 -9.20 19.36
N VAL A 17 26.36 -8.93 19.12
CA VAL A 17 27.29 -8.33 20.10
C VAL A 17 27.62 -6.92 19.65
N ILE A 18 27.16 -5.92 20.41
CA ILE A 18 27.57 -4.52 20.23
C ILE A 18 28.81 -4.25 21.07
N LYS A 19 28.75 -4.68 22.32
CA LYS A 19 29.84 -4.71 23.32
C LYS A 19 29.36 -5.55 24.50
N ASP A 20 30.26 -5.94 25.38
CA ASP A 20 29.89 -6.71 26.57
C ASP A 20 28.96 -5.90 27.49
N LEU A 21 29.32 -4.66 27.81
CA LEU A 21 28.58 -3.77 28.71
C LEU A 21 28.68 -2.30 28.30
N PHE A 22 27.60 -1.55 28.51
CA PHE A 22 27.58 -0.10 28.38
C PHE A 22 28.01 0.59 29.68
N GLN A 23 29.28 0.47 30.07
CA GLN A 23 29.78 0.95 31.37
C GLN A 23 29.60 2.46 31.63
N ASN A 24 29.44 3.26 30.57
CA ASN A 24 29.20 4.71 30.66
C ASN A 24 27.75 5.05 31.05
N ILE A 25 26.86 4.06 31.08
CA ILE A 25 25.46 4.19 31.48
C ILE A 25 25.28 3.37 32.74
N GLN A 26 24.86 4.01 33.83
CA GLN A 26 24.77 3.36 35.13
C GLN A 26 23.49 3.78 35.86
N ASN A 27 22.84 2.82 36.52
CA ASN A 27 21.72 2.97 37.45
C ASN A 27 20.40 3.54 36.88
N THR A 28 20.47 4.42 35.89
CA THR A 28 19.32 5.09 35.28
C THR A 28 19.45 5.03 33.76
N PHE A 29 18.61 4.23 33.11
CA PHE A 29 18.65 3.95 31.68
C PHE A 29 17.39 3.24 31.20
N THR A 30 17.24 3.10 29.88
CA THR A 30 16.16 2.30 29.28
C THR A 30 16.69 1.44 28.14
N ILE A 31 16.33 0.17 28.13
CA ILE A 31 16.52 -0.75 27.00
C ILE A 31 15.16 -0.98 26.35
N GLU A 32 15.01 -0.68 25.06
CA GLU A 32 13.78 -0.93 24.31
C GLU A 32 14.05 -1.78 23.08
N PHE A 33 13.13 -2.67 22.73
CA PHE A 33 13.18 -3.45 21.49
C PHE A 33 11.81 -4.08 21.21
N TRP A 34 11.56 -4.37 19.94
CA TRP A 34 10.49 -5.27 19.53
C TRP A 34 10.99 -6.71 19.61
N ALA A 35 10.21 -7.61 20.19
CA ALA A 35 10.52 -9.03 20.28
C ALA A 35 9.34 -9.90 19.87
N LYS A 36 9.62 -11.04 19.23
CA LYS A 36 8.67 -12.09 18.93
C LYS A 36 9.27 -13.45 19.33
N PRO A 37 8.96 -13.98 20.53
CA PRO A 37 9.46 -15.27 20.96
C PRO A 37 8.79 -16.41 20.16
N ASP A 38 9.57 -17.44 19.81
CA ASP A 38 9.07 -18.63 19.08
C ASP A 38 9.08 -19.90 19.97
N ALA A 39 9.52 -19.79 21.22
CA ALA A 39 9.60 -20.89 22.16
C ALA A 39 9.21 -20.48 23.59
N GLU A 40 8.76 -21.45 24.39
CA GLU A 40 8.55 -21.27 25.83
C GLU A 40 9.89 -21.09 26.57
N ALA A 41 9.89 -20.22 27.58
CA ALA A 41 10.97 -20.05 28.52
C ALA A 41 10.70 -20.89 29.79
N LYS A 42 10.89 -22.22 29.69
CA LYS A 42 10.88 -23.14 30.85
C LYS A 42 12.14 -22.99 31.72
N SER A 43 13.23 -22.59 31.08
CA SER A 43 14.48 -22.09 31.65
C SER A 43 14.76 -20.71 31.03
N PRO A 44 15.73 -19.93 31.55
CA PRO A 44 16.06 -18.63 30.96
C PRO A 44 16.35 -18.74 29.46
N ARG A 45 15.80 -17.83 28.67
CA ARG A 45 16.02 -17.66 27.23
C ARG A 45 16.31 -16.19 26.95
N TYR A 46 17.59 -15.82 26.95
CA TYR A 46 18.02 -14.43 27.04
C TYR A 46 17.94 -13.69 25.70
N ALA A 47 16.90 -12.87 25.52
CA ALA A 47 16.87 -11.87 24.45
C ALA A 47 17.89 -10.75 24.68
N VAL A 48 18.19 -10.46 25.96
CA VAL A 48 19.34 -9.67 26.38
C VAL A 48 20.12 -10.52 27.39
N THR A 49 21.36 -10.90 27.08
CA THR A 49 22.17 -11.75 27.95
C THR A 49 22.71 -10.96 29.13
N PRO A 50 22.49 -11.38 30.39
CA PRO A 50 23.12 -10.75 31.54
C PRO A 50 24.62 -11.06 31.52
N VAL A 51 25.44 -10.02 31.45
CA VAL A 51 26.91 -10.13 31.53
C VAL A 51 27.36 -9.63 32.90
N SER A 52 28.32 -10.30 33.53
CA SER A 52 28.87 -9.82 34.81
C SER A 52 29.37 -8.40 34.64
N GLY A 53 29.00 -7.50 35.56
CA GLY A 53 29.34 -6.06 35.52
C GLY A 53 30.83 -5.72 35.46
N GLY A 54 31.74 -6.70 35.39
CA GLY A 54 33.20 -6.51 35.36
C GLY A 54 33.83 -6.26 36.73
N HIS A 55 33.02 -5.93 37.74
CA HIS A 55 33.42 -5.75 39.12
C HIS A 55 32.49 -6.52 40.07
N PRO A 56 32.99 -7.10 41.17
CA PRO A 56 32.21 -7.76 42.22
C PRO A 56 30.91 -7.09 42.67
N SER A 57 30.86 -5.76 42.66
CA SER A 57 29.74 -4.94 43.13
C SER A 57 28.90 -4.33 41.99
N GLN A 58 29.15 -4.72 40.74
CA GLN A 58 28.48 -4.21 39.56
C GLN A 58 27.68 -5.32 38.89
N ALA A 59 26.40 -5.08 38.66
CA ALA A 59 25.50 -6.05 38.02
C ALA A 59 25.19 -5.63 36.57
N GLY A 60 25.31 -6.56 35.63
CA GLY A 60 24.76 -6.39 34.29
C GLY A 60 23.34 -6.93 34.21
N VAL A 61 22.52 -6.29 33.39
CA VAL A 61 21.10 -6.61 33.24
C VAL A 61 20.86 -7.54 32.06
N GLY A 62 19.98 -8.52 32.26
CA GLY A 62 19.49 -9.42 31.22
C GLY A 62 17.96 -9.54 31.22
N VAL A 63 17.43 -9.87 30.06
CA VAL A 63 16.00 -10.08 29.83
C VAL A 63 15.79 -11.45 29.19
N SER A 64 15.14 -12.34 29.93
CA SER A 64 14.66 -13.62 29.43
C SER A 64 13.25 -13.47 28.88
N LEU A 65 13.02 -13.98 27.68
CA LEU A 65 11.75 -13.90 26.96
C LEU A 65 11.37 -15.26 26.38
N GLY A 66 10.13 -15.67 26.59
CA GLY A 66 9.49 -16.80 25.90
C GLY A 66 8.01 -16.54 25.68
N ILE A 67 7.34 -17.40 24.92
CA ILE A 67 5.90 -17.24 24.60
C ILE A 67 4.98 -17.23 25.83
N ASN A 68 5.49 -17.60 27.00
CA ASN A 68 4.76 -17.75 28.25
C ASN A 68 5.13 -16.70 29.32
N SER A 69 6.29 -16.04 29.21
CA SER A 69 6.77 -15.14 30.27
C SER A 69 7.93 -14.23 29.86
N ILE A 70 8.08 -13.16 30.64
CA ILE A 70 9.23 -12.26 30.64
C ILE A 70 9.85 -12.28 32.04
N THR A 71 11.16 -12.44 32.14
CA THR A 71 11.87 -12.43 33.43
C THR A 71 13.12 -11.57 33.31
N VAL A 72 13.34 -10.69 34.29
CA VAL A 72 14.53 -9.83 34.35
C VAL A 72 15.52 -10.37 35.37
N TYR A 73 16.79 -10.41 34.97
CA TYR A 73 17.89 -10.90 35.78
C TYR A 73 18.97 -9.83 35.91
N GLU A 74 19.61 -9.82 37.07
CA GLU A 74 20.83 -9.08 37.33
C GLU A 74 21.97 -10.05 37.63
N TYR A 75 23.14 -9.84 37.04
CA TYR A 75 24.29 -10.71 37.25
C TYR A 75 25.54 -9.91 37.63
N ALA A 76 26.09 -10.18 38.82
CA ALA A 76 27.33 -9.60 39.31
C ALA A 76 28.33 -10.70 39.66
N ALA A 77 29.65 -10.46 39.55
CA ALA A 77 30.64 -11.53 39.77
C ALA A 77 30.56 -12.19 41.17
N ASN A 78 30.06 -11.48 42.20
CA ASN A 78 29.92 -11.99 43.56
C ASN A 78 28.47 -12.33 43.96
N LEU A 79 27.49 -12.07 43.10
CA LEU A 79 26.08 -12.43 43.31
C LEU A 79 25.72 -13.44 42.21
N SER A 80 25.23 -14.63 42.57
CA SER A 80 24.57 -15.48 41.59
C SER A 80 23.48 -14.69 40.85
N GLU A 81 23.15 -15.09 39.62
CA GLU A 81 22.05 -14.47 38.85
C GLU A 81 20.83 -14.24 39.76
N THR A 82 20.48 -12.96 39.93
CA THR A 82 19.41 -12.55 40.83
C THR A 82 18.17 -12.26 39.99
N LEU A 83 17.12 -13.05 40.22
CA LEU A 83 15.81 -12.79 39.64
C LEU A 83 15.28 -11.49 40.23
N THR A 84 15.03 -10.53 39.35
CA THR A 84 14.53 -9.20 39.73
C THR A 84 13.00 -9.22 39.80
N PHE A 85 12.36 -9.78 38.77
CA PHE A 85 10.94 -10.12 38.76
C PHE A 85 10.62 -11.10 37.62
N HIS A 86 9.48 -11.78 37.75
CA HIS A 86 8.90 -12.66 36.74
C HIS A 86 7.50 -12.15 36.37
N PHE A 87 7.22 -12.03 35.08
CA PHE A 87 5.94 -11.59 34.56
C PHE A 87 5.37 -12.67 33.62
N PRO A 88 4.37 -13.45 34.08
CA PRO A 88 3.70 -14.44 33.23
C PRO A 88 2.79 -13.72 32.24
N SER A 89 3.05 -13.87 30.95
CA SER A 89 2.26 -13.25 29.91
C SER A 89 2.38 -14.05 28.62
N PRO A 90 1.26 -14.46 28.00
CA PRO A 90 1.31 -15.04 26.67
C PRO A 90 1.81 -13.98 25.69
N LEU A 91 2.89 -14.31 24.97
CA LEU A 91 3.46 -13.51 23.89
C LEU A 91 3.34 -14.32 22.60
N ASP A 92 2.39 -13.98 21.75
CA ASP A 92 2.05 -14.70 20.52
C ASP A 92 2.49 -13.99 19.23
N ASP A 93 2.86 -12.71 19.34
CA ASP A 93 3.35 -11.91 18.23
C ASP A 93 4.33 -10.81 18.68
N TRP A 94 4.79 -9.99 17.72
CA TRP A 94 5.62 -8.82 17.97
C TRP A 94 5.07 -7.98 19.12
N THR A 95 5.89 -7.89 20.17
CA THR A 95 5.60 -7.18 21.40
C THR A 95 6.73 -6.18 21.66
N HIS A 96 6.38 -4.94 21.96
CA HIS A 96 7.35 -3.94 22.36
C HIS A 96 7.70 -4.12 23.83
N ILE A 97 8.99 -4.28 24.12
CA ILE A 97 9.52 -4.46 25.47
C ILE A 97 10.36 -3.23 25.81
N ALA A 98 10.04 -2.57 26.92
CA ALA A 98 10.87 -1.52 27.49
C ALA A 98 11.21 -1.83 28.96
N LEU A 99 12.50 -2.01 29.24
CA LEU A 99 13.04 -2.18 30.59
C LEU A 99 13.67 -0.86 31.04
N VAL A 100 13.03 -0.21 31.99
CA VAL A 100 13.44 1.09 32.53
C VAL A 100 14.08 0.89 33.89
N TYR A 101 15.31 1.35 34.07
CA TYR A 101 15.94 1.51 35.36
C TYR A 101 15.93 2.99 35.76
N HIS A 102 15.50 3.28 36.98
CA HIS A 102 15.62 4.60 37.59
C HIS A 102 16.22 4.45 38.99
N ASP A 103 17.43 4.95 39.19
CA ASP A 103 18.19 4.81 40.43
C ASP A 103 18.27 3.36 40.95
N LYS A 104 18.63 2.44 40.03
CA LYS A 104 18.76 0.98 40.22
C LYS A 104 17.44 0.23 40.43
N MET A 105 16.30 0.89 40.29
CA MET A 105 14.99 0.28 40.44
C MET A 105 14.41 -0.03 39.05
N PRO A 106 14.13 -1.29 38.72
CA PRO A 106 13.65 -1.69 37.41
C PRO A 106 12.14 -1.68 37.29
N ALA A 107 11.64 -1.28 36.12
CA ALA A 107 10.25 -1.35 35.71
C ALA A 107 10.15 -1.89 34.28
N LEU A 108 9.18 -2.77 34.04
CA LEU A 108 8.87 -3.34 32.74
C LEU A 108 7.61 -2.68 32.17
N TYR A 109 7.70 -2.29 30.91
CA TYR A 109 6.57 -1.83 30.11
C TYR A 109 6.42 -2.75 28.90
N ILE A 110 5.19 -3.13 28.59
CA ILE A 110 4.83 -4.04 27.49
C ILE A 110 3.84 -3.30 26.60
N ASN A 111 4.14 -3.16 25.30
CA ASN A 111 3.33 -2.39 24.35
C ASN A 111 2.97 -0.98 24.87
N GLY A 112 3.94 -0.33 25.53
CA GLY A 112 3.77 1.01 26.12
C GLY A 112 2.91 1.06 27.39
N GLN A 113 2.46 -0.08 27.92
CA GLN A 113 1.72 -0.16 29.19
C GLN A 113 2.63 -0.63 30.32
N PHE A 114 2.52 0.01 31.49
CA PHE A 114 3.23 -0.45 32.70
C PHE A 114 2.79 -1.87 33.06
N ALA A 115 3.74 -2.79 33.24
CA ALA A 115 3.47 -4.19 33.56
C ALA A 115 3.83 -4.53 35.00
N VAL A 116 5.10 -4.35 35.38
CA VAL A 116 5.61 -4.71 36.72
C VAL A 116 6.82 -3.87 37.09
N LYS A 117 7.07 -3.76 38.39
CA LYS A 117 8.24 -3.08 38.96
C LYS A 117 8.94 -3.99 39.96
N GLY A 118 10.27 -4.01 39.93
CA GLY A 118 11.09 -4.73 40.90
C GLY A 118 11.53 -3.85 42.07
N GLU A 119 12.25 -4.47 42.99
CA GLU A 119 12.91 -3.78 44.10
C GLU A 119 14.19 -3.06 43.64
N VAL A 120 14.69 -2.14 44.48
CA VAL A 120 15.99 -1.49 44.24
C VAL A 120 17.09 -2.54 44.26
N SER A 121 17.94 -2.58 43.22
CA SER A 121 19.06 -3.54 43.17
C SER A 121 19.98 -3.42 44.37
N SER A 122 20.37 -4.58 44.91
CA SER A 122 21.37 -4.72 45.97
C SER A 122 22.81 -4.43 45.49
N ALA A 123 23.04 -4.44 44.17
CA ALA A 123 24.34 -4.08 43.60
C ALA A 123 24.66 -2.60 43.89
N LYS A 124 25.96 -2.29 43.95
CA LYS A 124 26.41 -0.90 44.09
C LYS A 124 26.08 -0.10 42.82
N THR A 125 26.23 -0.75 41.67
CA THR A 125 25.98 -0.19 40.35
C THR A 125 25.30 -1.21 39.45
N VAL A 126 24.34 -0.77 38.65
CA VAL A 126 23.67 -1.59 37.63
C VAL A 126 23.96 -1.03 36.24
N VAL A 127 24.27 -1.89 35.27
CA VAL A 127 24.65 -1.49 33.91
C VAL A 127 23.91 -2.28 32.82
N PRO A 128 23.62 -1.66 31.65
CA PRO A 128 23.01 -2.37 30.54
C PRO A 128 24.02 -3.29 29.83
N SER A 129 23.54 -4.47 29.42
CA SER A 129 24.24 -5.38 28.52
C SER A 129 24.13 -4.92 27.06
N GLY A 130 25.15 -5.22 26.25
CA GLY A 130 25.15 -5.02 24.80
C GLY A 130 25.11 -6.32 23.99
N ILE A 131 24.77 -7.44 24.64
CA ILE A 131 24.61 -8.75 24.00
C ILE A 131 23.12 -9.07 23.87
N PHE A 132 22.63 -9.08 22.64
CA PHE A 132 21.25 -9.45 22.30
C PHE A 132 21.21 -10.88 21.75
N GLY A 133 20.27 -11.70 22.20
CA GLY A 133 20.36 -13.16 22.07
C GLY A 133 21.34 -13.76 23.08
N GLY A 134 21.73 -15.02 22.88
CA GLY A 134 22.52 -15.77 23.86
C GLY A 134 23.16 -17.04 23.28
N SER A 135 23.66 -17.90 24.16
CA SER A 135 24.26 -19.18 23.79
C SER A 135 23.66 -20.31 24.62
N GLU A 136 23.81 -21.55 24.18
CA GLU A 136 23.35 -22.72 24.92
C GLU A 136 23.89 -22.73 26.37
N PRO A 137 23.05 -23.12 27.36
CA PRO A 137 21.68 -23.61 27.21
C PRO A 137 20.59 -22.51 27.25
N PHE A 138 20.97 -21.23 27.36
CA PHE A 138 20.04 -20.12 27.64
C PHE A 138 19.77 -19.21 26.44
N GLY A 139 20.07 -19.66 25.22
CA GLY A 139 19.88 -18.86 24.02
C GLY A 139 18.43 -18.50 23.75
N TYR A 140 18.24 -17.30 23.20
CA TYR A 140 16.95 -16.84 22.72
C TYR A 140 16.53 -17.59 21.46
N ILE A 141 15.25 -17.97 21.41
CA ILE A 141 14.62 -18.50 20.20
C ILE A 141 13.45 -17.59 19.88
N GLY A 142 13.61 -16.79 18.83
CA GLY A 142 12.65 -15.76 18.46
C GLY A 142 13.29 -14.70 17.58
N SER A 143 12.60 -13.60 17.40
CA SER A 143 13.03 -12.50 16.54
C SER A 143 13.10 -11.18 17.30
N LEU A 144 14.10 -10.35 16.99
CA LEU A 144 14.24 -8.99 17.56
C LEU A 144 14.29 -7.94 16.44
N ASN A 145 13.78 -6.75 16.74
CA ASN A 145 13.83 -5.58 15.86
C ASN A 145 13.90 -4.26 16.64
N ASP A 146 14.36 -3.21 15.98
CA ASP A 146 14.28 -1.80 16.41
C ASP A 146 14.78 -1.59 17.86
N ILE A 147 16.04 -2.00 18.09
CA ILE A 147 16.67 -2.01 19.39
C ILE A 147 17.18 -0.61 19.74
N ARG A 148 16.87 -0.12 20.94
CA ARG A 148 17.23 1.21 21.45
C ARG A 148 17.87 1.10 22.83
N MET A 149 18.90 1.91 23.05
CA MET A 149 19.53 2.09 24.35
C MET A 149 19.51 3.57 24.71
N TRP A 150 18.89 3.91 25.84
CA TRP A 150 18.83 5.28 26.35
C TRP A 150 19.66 5.42 27.62
N SER A 151 20.36 6.54 27.76
CA SER A 151 21.06 6.92 28.99
C SER A 151 20.15 7.60 30.03
N THR A 152 18.83 7.52 29.83
CA THR A 152 17.80 8.13 30.69
C THR A 152 16.71 7.12 31.01
N ALA A 153 16.01 7.29 32.14
CA ALA A 153 14.78 6.57 32.42
C ALA A 153 13.62 7.18 31.62
N LYS A 154 13.07 6.44 30.65
CA LYS A 154 11.93 6.88 29.85
C LYS A 154 10.64 6.79 30.67
N THR A 155 9.75 7.76 30.49
CA THR A 155 8.41 7.72 31.09
C THR A 155 7.48 6.81 30.28
N GLN A 156 6.32 6.45 30.83
CA GLN A 156 5.32 5.69 30.06
C GLN A 156 4.82 6.48 28.83
N SER A 157 4.61 7.79 28.96
CA SER A 157 4.17 8.66 27.85
C SER A 157 5.22 8.67 26.74
N ASP A 158 6.49 8.87 27.12
CA ASP A 158 7.62 8.84 26.20
C ASP A 158 7.66 7.53 25.38
N ILE A 159 7.47 6.38 26.03
CA ILE A 159 7.50 5.07 25.38
C ILE A 159 6.32 4.96 24.39
N GLN A 160 5.11 5.32 24.82
CA GLN A 160 3.92 5.27 23.98
C GLN A 160 4.03 6.16 22.73
N GLU A 161 4.59 7.37 22.89
CA GLU A 161 4.80 8.32 21.79
C GLU A 161 5.83 7.84 20.78
N GLN A 162 6.86 7.09 21.22
CA GLN A 162 8.03 6.81 20.39
C GLN A 162 8.13 5.36 19.90
N MET A 163 7.46 4.39 20.51
CA MET A 163 7.65 2.96 20.20
C MET A 163 7.28 2.55 18.75
N HIS A 164 6.44 3.34 18.07
CA HIS A 164 6.02 3.12 16.68
C HIS A 164 6.72 4.05 15.66
N SER A 165 7.54 4.97 16.16
CA SER A 165 8.20 6.02 15.39
C SER A 165 9.62 5.59 15.02
N ARG A 166 10.07 5.93 13.79
CA ARG A 166 11.48 5.83 13.43
C ARG A 166 12.20 7.07 13.92
N LEU A 167 13.27 6.85 14.68
CA LEU A 167 14.08 7.90 15.27
C LEU A 167 15.18 8.35 14.28
N ASP A 168 15.58 9.60 14.39
CA ASP A 168 16.63 10.20 13.57
C ASP A 168 18.03 9.81 14.07
N GLY A 169 18.16 9.38 15.33
CA GLY A 169 19.42 8.95 15.95
C GLY A 169 20.15 10.08 16.69
N ASN A 170 19.56 11.27 16.77
CA ASN A 170 20.11 12.45 17.45
C ASN A 170 19.26 12.92 18.65
N GLU A 171 18.28 12.10 19.07
CA GLU A 171 17.40 12.39 20.20
C GLU A 171 18.19 12.50 21.51
N ALA A 172 17.79 13.45 22.35
CA ALA A 172 18.42 13.65 23.65
C ALA A 172 18.32 12.38 24.52
N GLY A 173 19.46 11.89 25.01
CA GLY A 173 19.54 10.68 25.83
C GLY A 173 19.56 9.36 25.04
N LEU A 174 19.40 9.38 23.71
CA LEU A 174 19.54 8.17 22.88
C LEU A 174 21.03 7.85 22.71
N PHE A 175 21.45 6.73 23.29
CA PHE A 175 22.86 6.32 23.31
C PHE A 175 23.22 5.35 22.18
N GLY A 176 22.27 4.53 21.75
CA GLY A 176 22.45 3.64 20.61
C GLY A 176 21.11 3.28 19.99
N TYR A 177 21.09 3.20 18.66
CA TYR A 177 19.88 2.88 17.91
C TYR A 177 20.16 1.96 16.73
N TRP A 178 19.71 0.71 16.83
CA TRP A 178 19.84 -0.29 15.79
C TRP A 178 18.46 -0.56 15.20
N LYS A 179 18.26 -0.07 13.97
CA LYS A 179 17.00 -0.21 13.23
C LYS A 179 16.72 -1.64 12.77
N VAL A 180 17.76 -2.49 12.71
CA VAL A 180 17.74 -3.88 12.25
C VAL A 180 17.06 -4.02 10.88
N ASN A 181 17.54 -3.24 9.91
CA ASN A 181 16.94 -3.09 8.58
C ASN A 181 17.96 -3.13 7.44
N GLU A 182 19.10 -3.80 7.67
CA GLU A 182 20.15 -4.00 6.68
C GLU A 182 19.84 -5.17 5.74
N GLY A 183 19.07 -6.16 6.21
CA GLY A 183 18.52 -7.25 5.39
C GLY A 183 19.52 -8.32 4.96
N ALA A 184 20.82 -8.06 5.10
CA ALA A 184 21.92 -8.98 4.82
C ALA A 184 23.20 -8.54 5.55
N GLY A 185 24.22 -9.41 5.54
CA GLY A 185 25.52 -9.14 6.14
C GLY A 185 25.60 -9.49 7.62
N LEU A 186 26.74 -9.15 8.24
CA LEU A 186 27.05 -9.49 9.63
C LEU A 186 27.08 -8.28 10.57
N VAL A 187 26.79 -7.07 10.07
CA VAL A 187 26.84 -5.84 10.85
C VAL A 187 25.45 -5.21 10.89
N VAL A 188 25.02 -4.80 12.08
CA VAL A 188 23.85 -3.94 12.30
C VAL A 188 24.35 -2.57 12.72
N HIS A 189 24.05 -1.54 11.95
CA HIS A 189 24.63 -0.23 12.15
C HIS A 189 23.90 0.57 13.24
N ASP A 190 24.69 1.25 14.08
CA ASP A 190 24.19 2.24 15.01
C ASP A 190 23.85 3.53 14.24
N SER A 191 22.57 3.89 14.26
CA SER A 191 22.04 5.10 13.62
C SER A 191 22.41 6.38 14.37
N THR A 192 23.00 6.30 15.57
CA THR A 192 23.48 7.47 16.30
C THR A 192 24.90 7.90 15.87
N ASN A 193 25.35 9.02 16.42
CA ASN A 193 26.72 9.49 16.25
C ASN A 193 27.75 8.70 17.07
N HIS A 194 27.32 7.78 17.94
CA HIS A 194 28.22 6.99 18.79
C HIS A 194 28.86 5.80 18.06
N LYS A 195 28.29 5.36 16.92
CA LYS A 195 28.84 4.29 16.06
C LYS A 195 29.11 2.98 16.80
N ASN A 196 28.22 2.62 17.73
CA ASN A 196 28.26 1.34 18.42
C ASN A 196 27.68 0.22 17.54
N ASP A 197 28.28 -0.06 16.38
CA ASP A 197 27.76 -1.09 15.46
C ASP A 197 27.74 -2.48 16.13
N GLY A 198 26.69 -3.26 15.86
CA GLY A 198 26.50 -4.61 16.37
C GLY A 198 27.02 -5.67 15.39
N MET A 199 27.76 -6.66 15.88
CA MET A 199 28.23 -7.81 15.12
C MET A 199 27.30 -9.01 15.31
N ILE A 200 26.86 -9.61 14.21
CA ILE A 200 25.98 -10.77 14.18
C ILE A 200 26.81 -12.05 14.28
N GLU A 201 26.49 -12.89 15.26
CA GLU A 201 27.03 -14.23 15.43
C GLU A 201 25.89 -15.25 15.35
N GLY A 202 25.71 -15.86 14.18
CA GLY A 202 24.75 -16.96 13.96
C GLY A 202 23.28 -16.55 13.80
N ALA A 203 22.88 -15.32 14.14
CA ALA A 203 21.52 -14.85 13.91
C ALA A 203 21.30 -14.58 12.40
N LEU A 204 20.06 -14.73 11.94
CA LEU A 204 19.73 -14.69 10.51
C LEU A 204 18.83 -13.52 10.19
N TRP A 205 19.14 -12.80 9.12
CA TRP A 205 18.21 -11.85 8.51
C TRP A 205 16.96 -12.57 8.03
N LYS A 206 15.81 -12.05 8.46
CA LYS A 206 14.49 -12.46 8.00
C LYS A 206 13.72 -11.20 7.59
N LYS A 207 12.76 -11.38 6.69
CA LYS A 207 11.86 -10.33 6.23
C LYS A 207 10.45 -10.81 6.43
N HIS A 208 9.63 -10.05 7.15
CA HIS A 208 8.19 -10.24 7.08
C HIS A 208 7.73 -9.60 5.78
N ARG A 209 7.44 -10.44 4.79
CA ARG A 209 6.79 -9.99 3.56
C ARG A 209 5.29 -10.04 3.82
N LEU A 210 4.63 -8.89 3.72
CA LEU A 210 3.18 -8.87 3.68
C LEU A 210 2.72 -9.56 2.40
N ASN A 211 1.82 -10.54 2.52
CA ASN A 211 1.19 -11.19 1.38
C ASN A 211 -0.22 -10.62 1.23
N ILE A 212 -0.49 -10.00 0.09
CA ILE A 212 -1.78 -9.38 -0.22
C ILE A 212 -2.36 -10.05 -1.46
N LEU A 213 -3.63 -10.45 -1.39
CA LEU A 213 -4.39 -10.89 -2.56
C LEU A 213 -5.35 -9.77 -2.97
N PHE A 214 -5.29 -9.32 -4.23
CA PHE A 214 -6.34 -8.47 -4.79
C PHE A 214 -7.24 -9.30 -5.69
N THR A 215 -8.56 -9.16 -5.54
CA THR A 215 -9.53 -9.89 -6.35
C THR A 215 -10.38 -8.96 -7.20
N PHE A 216 -10.76 -9.42 -8.40
CA PHE A 216 -11.75 -8.76 -9.25
C PHE A 216 -12.37 -9.76 -10.23
N PHE A 217 -13.42 -9.37 -10.97
CA PHE A 217 -14.10 -10.29 -11.89
C PHE A 217 -13.23 -10.69 -13.09
N VAL A 218 -12.66 -9.71 -13.80
CA VAL A 218 -11.98 -9.91 -15.09
C VAL A 218 -10.71 -9.06 -15.14
N PRO A 219 -9.57 -9.57 -15.66
CA PRO A 219 -8.38 -8.78 -15.89
C PRO A 219 -8.55 -7.93 -17.16
N SER A 220 -9.38 -6.89 -17.08
CA SER A 220 -9.58 -5.93 -18.17
C SER A 220 -9.83 -4.52 -17.63
N GLY A 221 -9.54 -3.53 -18.48
CA GLY A 221 -9.81 -2.12 -18.21
C GLY A 221 -9.08 -1.54 -16.99
N GLY A 222 -9.76 -0.61 -16.31
CA GLY A 222 -9.15 0.21 -15.26
C GLY A 222 -8.72 -0.56 -14.01
N VAL A 223 -9.42 -1.63 -13.62
CA VAL A 223 -9.06 -2.39 -12.41
C VAL A 223 -7.82 -3.27 -12.64
N GLU A 224 -7.67 -3.82 -13.84
CA GLU A 224 -6.43 -4.52 -14.22
C GLU A 224 -5.24 -3.57 -14.19
N THR A 225 -5.41 -2.35 -14.73
CA THR A 225 -4.37 -1.32 -14.68
C THR A 225 -4.05 -0.94 -13.25
N LEU A 226 -5.07 -0.72 -12.40
CA LEU A 226 -4.89 -0.44 -10.98
C LEU A 226 -4.10 -1.53 -10.26
N ASN A 227 -4.43 -2.81 -10.46
CA ASN A 227 -3.72 -3.91 -9.82
C ASN A 227 -2.24 -3.94 -10.25
N ARG A 228 -1.93 -3.70 -11.53
CA ARG A 228 -0.54 -3.56 -11.99
C ARG A 228 0.18 -2.38 -11.31
N GLN A 229 -0.46 -1.21 -11.24
CA GLN A 229 0.08 -0.03 -10.55
C GLN A 229 0.32 -0.29 -9.06
N ARG A 230 -0.61 -0.97 -8.39
CA ARG A 230 -0.47 -1.41 -6.99
C ARG A 230 0.70 -2.34 -6.79
N PHE A 231 0.86 -3.33 -7.65
CA PHE A 231 2.01 -4.23 -7.59
C PHE A 231 3.32 -3.45 -7.65
N TYR A 232 3.44 -2.51 -8.59
CA TYR A 232 4.66 -1.70 -8.69
C TYR A 232 4.88 -0.79 -7.48
N ALA A 233 3.82 -0.21 -6.93
CA ALA A 233 3.89 0.61 -5.72
C ALA A 233 4.33 -0.23 -4.51
N LEU A 234 3.64 -1.34 -4.25
CA LEU A 234 3.80 -2.12 -3.01
C LEU A 234 5.04 -3.02 -3.02
N LYS A 235 5.45 -3.53 -4.19
CA LYS A 235 6.64 -4.38 -4.31
C LYS A 235 7.92 -3.68 -3.88
N GLN A 236 8.03 -2.37 -4.12
CA GLN A 236 9.18 -1.56 -3.70
C GLN A 236 9.35 -1.54 -2.18
N TYR A 237 8.23 -1.69 -1.45
CA TYR A 237 8.23 -1.78 0.00
C TYR A 237 8.42 -3.21 0.50
N GLY A 238 8.44 -4.23 -0.37
CA GLY A 238 8.64 -5.63 0.01
C GLY A 238 7.36 -6.42 0.26
N VAL A 239 6.21 -5.88 -0.16
CA VAL A 239 4.91 -6.56 -0.17
C VAL A 239 4.87 -7.53 -1.36
N ASN A 240 4.41 -8.75 -1.12
CA ASN A 240 4.04 -9.69 -2.16
C ASN A 240 2.56 -9.49 -2.51
N CYS A 241 2.24 -9.37 -3.81
CA CYS A 241 0.88 -9.13 -4.26
C CYS A 241 0.48 -10.18 -5.29
N ASP A 242 -0.50 -11.02 -4.99
CA ASP A 242 -1.10 -11.92 -5.96
C ASP A 242 -2.45 -11.36 -6.45
N PHE A 243 -2.89 -11.85 -7.61
CA PHE A 243 -4.16 -11.46 -8.20
C PHE A 243 -5.06 -12.67 -8.46
N LEU A 244 -6.33 -12.56 -8.07
CA LEU A 244 -7.37 -13.53 -8.41
C LEU A 244 -8.42 -12.86 -9.30
N TYR A 245 -8.61 -13.43 -10.47
CA TYR A 245 -9.71 -13.09 -11.37
C TYR A 245 -10.68 -14.25 -11.51
N LEU A 246 -11.97 -13.96 -11.71
CA LEU A 246 -13.00 -15.00 -11.86
C LEU A 246 -13.16 -15.49 -13.30
N GLN A 247 -12.67 -14.73 -14.28
CA GLN A 247 -12.76 -15.05 -15.71
C GLN A 247 -11.51 -14.54 -16.45
N GLU A 248 -11.25 -15.10 -17.63
CA GLU A 248 -10.17 -14.64 -18.52
C GLU A 248 -10.47 -13.25 -19.12
N GLY A 249 -9.41 -12.53 -19.52
CA GLY A 249 -9.53 -11.22 -20.15
C GLY A 249 -8.26 -10.78 -20.86
N THR A 250 -8.38 -9.81 -21.77
CA THR A 250 -7.27 -9.34 -22.63
C THR A 250 -6.11 -8.71 -21.85
N GLY A 251 -6.35 -8.23 -20.62
CA GLY A 251 -5.30 -7.68 -19.75
C GLY A 251 -4.21 -8.68 -19.36
N LEU A 252 -4.44 -10.00 -19.50
CA LEU A 252 -3.41 -11.02 -19.27
C LEU A 252 -2.18 -10.89 -20.19
N GLN A 253 -2.31 -10.18 -21.32
CA GLN A 253 -1.17 -9.85 -22.18
C GLN A 253 -0.17 -8.91 -21.50
N ASN A 254 -0.60 -8.15 -20.49
CA ASN A 254 0.23 -7.25 -19.71
C ASN A 254 0.98 -8.04 -18.64
N LYS A 255 2.15 -8.58 -19.00
CA LYS A 255 2.94 -9.42 -18.10
C LYS A 255 3.39 -8.65 -16.86
N VAL A 256 2.94 -9.10 -15.69
CA VAL A 256 3.42 -8.66 -14.37
C VAL A 256 4.16 -9.82 -13.73
N ASN A 257 5.30 -9.56 -13.07
CA ASN A 257 6.09 -10.60 -12.42
C ASN A 257 5.50 -10.95 -11.04
N THR A 258 4.29 -11.51 -11.05
CA THR A 258 3.56 -12.01 -9.89
C THR A 258 2.57 -13.12 -10.27
N SER A 259 1.99 -13.79 -9.28
CA SER A 259 0.99 -14.84 -9.50
C SER A 259 -0.34 -14.20 -9.92
N ILE A 260 -0.90 -14.71 -11.02
CA ILE A 260 -2.23 -14.37 -11.50
C ILE A 260 -3.02 -15.67 -11.58
N PHE A 261 -4.09 -15.74 -10.81
CA PHE A 261 -5.00 -16.87 -10.76
C PHE A 261 -6.29 -16.52 -11.48
N ILE A 262 -6.84 -17.47 -12.23
CA ILE A 262 -8.10 -17.30 -12.96
C ILE A 262 -8.98 -18.50 -12.61
N THR A 263 -9.98 -18.29 -11.77
CA THR A 263 -10.94 -19.34 -11.39
C THR A 263 -12.16 -18.73 -10.73
N ASN A 264 -13.32 -19.32 -11.01
CA ASN A 264 -14.58 -19.07 -10.30
C ASN A 264 -15.06 -20.31 -9.52
N TYR A 265 -14.23 -21.35 -9.42
CA TYR A 265 -14.55 -22.57 -8.67
C TYR A 265 -14.23 -22.37 -7.19
N VAL A 266 -15.26 -22.52 -6.34
CA VAL A 266 -15.19 -22.28 -4.89
C VAL A 266 -14.06 -23.08 -4.23
N ASP A 267 -13.91 -24.36 -4.57
CA ASP A 267 -12.90 -25.25 -3.97
C ASP A 267 -11.47 -24.81 -4.33
N GLU A 268 -11.24 -24.35 -5.56
CA GLU A 268 -9.94 -23.85 -6.02
C GLU A 268 -9.59 -22.53 -5.33
N ILE A 269 -10.57 -21.63 -5.16
CA ILE A 269 -10.38 -20.36 -4.43
C ILE A 269 -10.05 -20.65 -2.95
N GLN A 270 -10.73 -21.61 -2.32
CA GLN A 270 -10.44 -21.99 -0.94
C GLN A 270 -9.02 -22.56 -0.79
N GLU A 271 -8.61 -23.44 -1.70
CA GLU A 271 -7.25 -24.01 -1.72
C GLU A 271 -6.19 -22.92 -1.91
N LEU A 272 -6.41 -21.99 -2.85
CA LEU A 272 -5.54 -20.83 -3.09
C LEU A 272 -5.36 -19.99 -1.83
N ILE A 273 -6.46 -19.61 -1.18
CA ILE A 273 -6.44 -18.73 0.00
C ILE A 273 -5.73 -19.44 1.17
N SER A 274 -6.00 -20.73 1.38
CA SER A 274 -5.37 -21.50 2.45
C SER A 274 -3.85 -21.68 2.26
N LYS A 275 -3.38 -21.82 1.01
CA LYS A 275 -1.95 -21.96 0.71
C LYS A 275 -1.20 -20.63 0.63
N GLY A 276 -1.89 -19.55 0.27
CA GLY A 276 -1.25 -18.26 -0.01
C GLY A 276 -0.73 -17.51 1.22
N ASN A 277 -1.15 -17.90 2.43
CA ASN A 277 -0.77 -17.22 3.69
C ASN A 277 -0.94 -15.69 3.61
N TYR A 278 -2.08 -15.23 3.09
CA TYR A 278 -2.36 -13.82 2.90
C TYR A 278 -2.62 -13.11 4.23
N ASP A 279 -1.91 -12.00 4.47
CA ASP A 279 -2.15 -11.09 5.59
C ASP A 279 -3.45 -10.29 5.40
N ALA A 280 -3.73 -9.95 4.14
CA ALA A 280 -4.98 -9.31 3.75
C ALA A 280 -5.45 -9.75 2.37
N ILE A 281 -6.76 -9.75 2.19
CA ILE A 281 -7.42 -9.92 0.89
C ILE A 281 -8.28 -8.69 0.63
N VAL A 282 -8.04 -8.02 -0.50
CA VAL A 282 -8.82 -6.87 -0.97
C VAL A 282 -9.77 -7.36 -2.05
N VAL A 283 -11.07 -7.35 -1.73
CA VAL A 283 -12.12 -7.87 -2.60
C VAL A 283 -12.78 -6.72 -3.35
N GLY A 284 -12.48 -6.60 -4.65
CA GLY A 284 -12.99 -5.53 -5.49
C GLY A 284 -14.42 -5.79 -5.98
N SER A 285 -15.37 -5.00 -5.48
CA SER A 285 -16.78 -4.95 -5.91
C SER A 285 -17.57 -6.27 -5.88
N ASP A 286 -17.01 -7.35 -5.32
CA ASP A 286 -17.66 -8.67 -5.25
C ASP A 286 -18.10 -8.99 -3.81
N LEU A 287 -19.36 -8.70 -3.51
CA LEU A 287 -19.96 -8.98 -2.19
C LEU A 287 -20.06 -10.48 -1.92
N LEU A 288 -20.33 -11.29 -2.94
CA LEU A 288 -20.51 -12.73 -2.76
C LEU A 288 -19.17 -13.37 -2.41
N LEU A 289 -18.11 -13.03 -3.15
CA LEU A 289 -16.76 -13.50 -2.86
C LEU A 289 -16.30 -13.03 -1.47
N LEU A 290 -16.59 -11.79 -1.09
CA LEU A 290 -16.29 -11.29 0.26
C LEU A 290 -16.91 -12.20 1.34
N LYS A 291 -18.20 -12.53 1.19
CA LYS A 291 -18.91 -13.43 2.09
C LYS A 291 -18.29 -14.83 2.08
N THR A 292 -18.09 -15.41 0.90
CA THR A 292 -17.56 -16.76 0.73
C THR A 292 -16.16 -16.93 1.34
N ILE A 293 -15.28 -15.93 1.18
CA ILE A 293 -13.93 -15.96 1.79
C ILE A 293 -14.01 -15.98 3.32
N ARG A 294 -14.94 -15.24 3.91
CA ARG A 294 -15.14 -15.29 5.36
C ARG A 294 -15.70 -16.64 5.81
N GLU A 295 -16.63 -17.22 5.06
CA GLU A 295 -17.20 -18.54 5.31
C GLU A 295 -16.17 -19.68 5.21
N PHE A 296 -15.11 -19.52 4.41
CA PHE A 296 -13.96 -20.43 4.41
C PHE A 296 -13.18 -20.45 5.72
N GLY A 297 -13.45 -19.51 6.64
CA GLY A 297 -12.76 -19.36 7.91
C GLY A 297 -11.47 -18.54 7.81
N TYR A 298 -11.28 -17.75 6.75
CA TYR A 298 -10.13 -16.86 6.62
C TYR A 298 -10.06 -15.88 7.81
N GLN A 299 -8.93 -15.89 8.53
CA GLN A 299 -8.73 -15.07 9.75
C GLN A 299 -7.95 -13.78 9.50
N GLY A 300 -7.33 -13.62 8.33
CA GLY A 300 -6.63 -12.39 7.96
C GLY A 300 -7.58 -11.21 7.74
N LEU A 301 -7.02 -10.08 7.31
CA LEU A 301 -7.80 -8.88 7.04
C LEU A 301 -8.57 -9.02 5.73
N LEU A 302 -9.87 -8.80 5.75
CA LEU A 302 -10.74 -8.87 4.57
C LEU A 302 -11.34 -7.50 4.30
N ILE A 303 -10.91 -6.86 3.21
CA ILE A 303 -11.23 -5.48 2.89
C ILE A 303 -12.15 -5.46 1.68
N TYR A 304 -13.32 -4.84 1.81
CA TYR A 304 -14.21 -4.62 0.67
C TYR A 304 -13.79 -3.33 -0.06
N GLU A 305 -13.51 -3.45 -1.36
CA GLU A 305 -13.07 -2.32 -2.16
C GLU A 305 -14.09 -1.95 -3.23
N VAL A 306 -14.30 -0.65 -3.42
CA VAL A 306 -15.14 -0.12 -4.50
C VAL A 306 -14.41 0.99 -5.25
N GLN A 307 -14.31 0.85 -6.57
CA GLN A 307 -13.72 1.87 -7.45
C GLN A 307 -14.74 2.89 -7.98
N GLY A 308 -16.04 2.56 -7.92
CA GLY A 308 -17.15 3.42 -8.31
C GLY A 308 -18.47 2.65 -8.21
N LEU A 309 -19.58 3.36 -7.99
CA LEU A 309 -20.95 2.80 -7.91
C LEU A 309 -21.90 3.38 -8.97
N GLY A 310 -21.36 4.15 -9.91
CA GLY A 310 -22.17 4.93 -10.85
C GLY A 310 -22.75 6.21 -10.25
N ASN A 311 -23.51 6.92 -11.08
CA ASN A 311 -24.01 8.27 -10.78
C ASN A 311 -25.50 8.28 -10.39
N SER A 312 -26.22 7.15 -10.49
CA SER A 312 -27.61 7.08 -10.05
C SER A 312 -27.65 6.96 -8.54
N LYS A 313 -28.12 8.03 -7.89
CA LYS A 313 -28.28 8.06 -6.44
C LYS A 313 -29.23 6.96 -5.96
N GLU A 314 -30.31 6.70 -6.69
CA GLU A 314 -31.26 5.63 -6.36
C GLU A 314 -30.58 4.26 -6.38
N TYR A 315 -29.80 3.97 -7.42
CA TYR A 315 -29.05 2.72 -7.51
C TYR A 315 -28.03 2.57 -6.38
N VAL A 316 -27.32 3.65 -6.05
CA VAL A 316 -26.28 3.63 -5.00
C VAL A 316 -26.92 3.41 -3.63
N ASP A 317 -28.00 4.12 -3.35
CA ASP A 317 -28.78 3.96 -2.13
C ASP A 317 -29.32 2.52 -2.01
N GLU A 318 -29.94 2.00 -3.07
CA GLU A 318 -30.45 0.61 -3.13
C GLU A 318 -29.34 -0.42 -2.93
N PHE A 319 -28.24 -0.29 -3.67
CA PHE A 319 -27.12 -1.22 -3.60
C PHE A 319 -26.49 -1.25 -2.21
N LEU A 320 -26.20 -0.09 -1.63
CA LEU A 320 -25.55 -0.03 -0.33
C LEU A 320 -26.47 -0.49 0.80
N GLU A 321 -27.74 -0.10 0.77
CA GLU A 321 -28.71 -0.42 1.81
C GLU A 321 -29.16 -1.88 1.77
N ILE A 322 -29.54 -2.37 0.59
CA ILE A 322 -30.19 -3.67 0.42
C ILE A 322 -29.18 -4.80 0.21
N HIS A 323 -28.12 -4.55 -0.58
CA HIS A 323 -27.20 -5.61 -1.00
C HIS A 323 -25.90 -5.62 -0.19
N ALA A 324 -25.29 -4.46 0.04
CA ALA A 324 -23.96 -4.38 0.65
C ALA A 324 -23.99 -4.36 2.18
N TYR A 325 -24.98 -3.70 2.81
CA TYR A 325 -24.94 -3.36 4.24
C TYR A 325 -24.66 -4.57 5.14
N SER A 326 -25.48 -5.61 5.09
CA SER A 326 -25.32 -6.80 5.94
C SER A 326 -23.99 -7.52 5.64
N ILE A 327 -23.68 -7.77 4.37
CA ILE A 327 -22.49 -8.53 3.98
C ILE A 327 -21.19 -7.81 4.38
N VAL A 328 -21.07 -6.52 4.06
CA VAL A 328 -19.86 -5.74 4.39
C VAL A 328 -19.75 -5.55 5.90
N THR A 329 -20.87 -5.38 6.60
CA THR A 329 -20.88 -5.24 8.06
C THR A 329 -20.43 -6.52 8.77
N GLU A 330 -20.90 -7.68 8.30
CA GLU A 330 -20.64 -8.97 8.94
C GLU A 330 -19.31 -9.60 8.51
N CYS A 331 -18.95 -9.49 7.23
CA CYS A 331 -17.81 -10.21 6.66
C CYS A 331 -16.54 -9.36 6.52
N GLY A 332 -16.68 -8.06 6.26
CA GLY A 332 -15.57 -7.14 5.99
C GLY A 332 -14.99 -6.50 7.26
N ASP A 333 -13.66 -6.51 7.37
CA ASP A 333 -12.92 -5.78 8.42
C ASP A 333 -12.88 -4.27 8.13
N ALA A 334 -12.88 -3.87 6.84
CA ALA A 334 -12.86 -2.46 6.43
C ALA A 334 -13.42 -2.24 5.02
N ILE A 335 -13.66 -0.97 4.68
CA ILE A 335 -14.01 -0.51 3.34
C ILE A 335 -12.89 0.36 2.78
N LEU A 336 -12.48 0.13 1.53
CA LEU A 336 -11.50 0.92 0.80
C LEU A 336 -12.13 1.51 -0.47
N TYR A 337 -11.96 2.82 -0.69
CA TYR A 337 -12.47 3.49 -1.89
C TYR A 337 -11.68 4.77 -2.22
N PRO A 338 -11.68 5.23 -3.49
CA PRO A 338 -10.95 6.43 -3.88
C PRO A 338 -11.61 7.71 -3.36
N GLN A 339 -10.84 8.81 -3.30
CA GLN A 339 -11.33 10.13 -2.90
C GLN A 339 -12.27 10.73 -3.94
N THR A 340 -13.56 10.38 -3.83
CA THR A 340 -14.65 10.99 -4.58
C THR A 340 -15.74 11.47 -3.62
N PRO A 341 -16.29 12.69 -3.79
CA PRO A 341 -17.29 13.23 -2.87
C PRO A 341 -18.53 12.35 -2.71
N HIS A 342 -18.98 11.71 -3.79
CA HIS A 342 -20.17 10.87 -3.79
C HIS A 342 -19.96 9.56 -3.00
N LEU A 343 -18.85 8.84 -3.20
CA LEU A 343 -18.57 7.62 -2.42
C LEU A 343 -18.35 7.94 -0.94
N GLN A 344 -17.67 9.05 -0.62
CA GLN A 344 -17.48 9.49 0.76
C GLN A 344 -18.82 9.72 1.46
N GLN A 345 -19.73 10.46 0.84
CA GLN A 345 -21.06 10.71 1.39
C GLN A 345 -21.87 9.42 1.53
N ALA A 346 -21.82 8.53 0.53
CA ALA A 346 -22.57 7.29 0.53
C ALA A 346 -22.08 6.32 1.62
N PHE A 347 -20.77 6.09 1.75
CA PHE A 347 -20.23 5.21 2.77
C PHE A 347 -20.35 5.78 4.19
N GLU A 348 -20.32 7.10 4.36
CA GLU A 348 -20.58 7.72 5.67
C GLU A 348 -22.04 7.56 6.09
N LYS A 349 -22.99 7.72 5.15
CA LYS A 349 -24.42 7.51 5.38
C LYS A 349 -24.73 6.06 5.78
N TYR A 350 -24.19 5.09 5.05
CA TYR A 350 -24.59 3.68 5.18
C TYR A 350 -23.70 2.87 6.11
N PHE A 351 -22.45 3.26 6.36
CA PHE A 351 -21.53 2.49 7.18
C PHE A 351 -20.81 3.37 8.22
N PRO A 352 -21.53 4.12 9.08
CA PRO A 352 -20.92 5.09 9.99
C PRO A 352 -19.87 4.45 10.92
N ASP A 353 -20.17 3.28 11.47
CA ASP A 353 -19.32 2.60 12.46
C ASP A 353 -18.24 1.70 11.84
N LYS A 354 -18.31 1.41 10.54
CA LYS A 354 -17.31 0.56 9.86
C LYS A 354 -16.02 1.35 9.65
N ILE A 355 -14.87 0.70 9.84
CA ILE A 355 -13.57 1.30 9.51
C ILE A 355 -13.50 1.53 7.99
N LYS A 356 -13.17 2.76 7.59
CA LYS A 356 -13.14 3.21 6.20
C LYS A 356 -11.79 3.84 5.89
N PHE A 357 -11.25 3.55 4.71
CA PHE A 357 -10.04 4.17 4.19
C PHE A 357 -10.32 4.82 2.84
N CYS A 358 -9.89 6.07 2.70
CA CYS A 358 -10.16 6.87 1.52
C CYS A 358 -8.91 7.61 1.03
N PHE A 359 -8.27 7.07 0.00
CA PHE A 359 -7.09 7.66 -0.62
C PHE A 359 -7.07 7.41 -2.13
N HIS A 360 -6.37 8.27 -2.88
CA HIS A 360 -6.27 8.15 -4.33
C HIS A 360 -5.64 6.83 -4.77
N ASN A 361 -6.04 6.37 -5.96
CA ASN A 361 -5.33 5.33 -6.70
C ASN A 361 -3.90 5.79 -7.05
N CYS A 362 -3.05 4.86 -7.50
CA CYS A 362 -1.69 5.17 -7.94
C CYS A 362 -1.53 5.08 -9.46
N PHE A 363 -0.57 5.83 -9.96
CA PHE A 363 -0.11 5.74 -11.33
C PHE A 363 1.40 6.00 -11.43
N ASN A 364 2.13 5.05 -12.02
CA ASN A 364 3.57 5.14 -12.25
C ASN A 364 3.89 5.96 -13.51
N THR A 365 4.07 7.27 -13.31
CA THR A 365 4.46 8.20 -14.37
C THR A 365 5.86 7.94 -14.91
N ASN A 366 6.74 7.20 -14.21
CA ASN A 366 8.07 6.89 -14.74
C ASN A 366 8.02 5.82 -15.84
N GLU A 367 7.10 4.85 -15.74
CA GLU A 367 6.98 3.77 -16.71
C GLU A 367 6.05 4.14 -17.88
N PHE A 368 5.00 4.93 -17.60
CA PHE A 368 4.06 5.39 -18.61
C PHE A 368 4.05 6.93 -18.65
N HIS A 369 4.73 7.48 -19.65
CA HIS A 369 4.92 8.92 -19.82
C HIS A 369 4.97 9.32 -21.29
N TYR A 370 4.98 10.64 -21.52
CA TYR A 370 5.22 11.25 -22.81
C TYR A 370 6.43 10.68 -23.56
N GLN A 371 6.22 10.34 -24.82
CA GLN A 371 7.26 9.87 -25.74
C GLN A 371 7.47 10.92 -26.84
N ALA A 372 8.70 11.41 -26.98
CA ALA A 372 9.06 12.34 -28.03
C ALA A 372 9.15 11.62 -29.39
N LEU A 373 8.09 11.75 -30.20
CA LEU A 373 7.93 11.07 -31.50
C LEU A 373 7.75 12.08 -32.65
N PRO A 374 7.92 11.67 -33.92
CA PRO A 374 7.68 12.55 -35.06
C PRO A 374 6.25 13.12 -35.05
N LYS A 375 6.15 14.45 -35.13
CA LYS A 375 4.86 15.15 -35.09
C LYS A 375 4.03 14.87 -36.34
N LYS A 376 2.72 14.73 -36.14
CA LYS A 376 1.72 14.77 -37.21
C LYS A 376 1.25 16.21 -37.37
N ASN A 377 1.09 16.66 -38.62
CA ASN A 377 0.69 18.04 -38.93
C ASN A 377 -0.83 18.27 -38.81
N GLU A 378 -1.59 17.18 -38.74
CA GLU A 378 -3.05 17.16 -38.69
C GLU A 378 -3.50 16.87 -37.26
N PRO A 379 -4.45 17.62 -36.68
CA PRO A 379 -4.97 17.33 -35.35
C PRO A 379 -5.66 15.97 -35.30
N ILE A 380 -5.28 15.15 -34.32
CA ILE A 380 -5.86 13.82 -34.11
C ILE A 380 -6.75 13.86 -32.88
N ILE A 381 -8.00 13.41 -32.99
CA ILE A 381 -8.88 13.23 -31.84
C ILE A 381 -8.94 11.74 -31.52
N GLY A 382 -8.42 11.38 -30.35
CA GLY A 382 -8.40 10.00 -29.88
C GLY A 382 -9.65 9.64 -29.08
N TRP A 383 -9.99 8.36 -29.04
CA TRP A 383 -10.95 7.76 -28.12
C TRP A 383 -10.50 6.36 -27.73
N VAL A 384 -10.67 5.98 -26.47
CA VAL A 384 -10.26 4.67 -25.95
C VAL A 384 -11.40 4.06 -25.17
N GLY A 385 -11.83 2.87 -25.57
CA GLY A 385 -12.93 2.18 -24.89
C GLY A 385 -13.37 0.91 -25.59
N ARG A 386 -14.20 0.14 -24.89
CA ARG A 386 -14.95 -0.97 -25.49
C ARG A 386 -16.17 -0.40 -26.22
N LEU A 387 -16.64 -1.05 -27.28
CA LEU A 387 -17.91 -0.69 -27.92
C LEU A 387 -19.08 -1.16 -27.06
N GLU A 388 -19.30 -0.41 -25.98
CA GLU A 388 -20.36 -0.61 -25.00
C GLU A 388 -21.11 0.70 -24.82
N GLU A 389 -22.39 0.61 -24.46
CA GLU A 389 -23.24 1.76 -24.18
C GLU A 389 -22.58 2.72 -23.16
N ASN A 390 -22.00 2.18 -22.08
CA ASN A 390 -21.34 3.00 -21.07
C ASN A 390 -20.15 3.81 -21.60
N LYS A 391 -19.43 3.32 -22.62
CA LYS A 391 -18.30 4.05 -23.22
C LYS A 391 -18.77 5.05 -24.28
N ASN A 392 -20.04 4.99 -24.67
CA ASN A 392 -20.74 5.98 -25.49
C ASN A 392 -19.95 6.39 -26.73
N TRP A 393 -19.54 5.37 -27.50
CA TRP A 393 -18.79 5.55 -28.74
C TRP A 393 -19.60 6.34 -29.79
N LYS A 394 -20.93 6.35 -29.71
CA LYS A 394 -21.84 7.09 -30.59
C LYS A 394 -21.62 8.60 -30.48
N ASP A 395 -21.54 9.13 -29.26
CA ASP A 395 -21.26 10.55 -29.04
C ASP A 395 -19.88 10.93 -29.57
N PHE A 396 -18.87 10.06 -29.40
CA PHE A 396 -17.54 10.32 -29.96
C PHE A 396 -17.58 10.48 -31.49
N LEU A 397 -18.27 9.57 -32.19
CA LEU A 397 -18.44 9.66 -33.64
C LEU A 397 -19.22 10.92 -34.05
N ALA A 398 -20.28 11.29 -33.31
CA ALA A 398 -21.06 12.49 -33.59
C ALA A 398 -20.25 13.79 -33.39
N ILE A 399 -19.47 13.87 -32.31
CA ILE A 399 -18.53 14.98 -32.03
C ILE A 399 -17.48 15.05 -33.14
N GLY A 400 -16.85 13.91 -33.46
CA GLY A 400 -15.85 13.80 -34.50
C GLY A 400 -16.36 14.24 -35.87
N ALA A 401 -17.57 13.82 -36.25
CA ALA A 401 -18.20 14.21 -37.51
C ALA A 401 -18.39 15.73 -37.63
N LYS A 402 -18.87 16.39 -36.57
CA LYS A 402 -19.02 17.86 -36.56
C LYS A 402 -17.68 18.58 -36.63
N LEU A 403 -16.66 18.11 -35.90
CA LEU A 403 -15.33 18.71 -35.94
C LEU A 403 -14.68 18.55 -37.33
N VAL A 404 -14.80 17.37 -37.95
CA VAL A 404 -14.29 17.09 -39.30
C VAL A 404 -15.01 17.93 -40.37
N GLN A 405 -16.33 18.16 -40.22
CA GLN A 405 -17.08 19.02 -41.13
C GLN A 405 -16.52 20.45 -41.17
N GLU A 406 -16.07 20.97 -40.03
CA GLU A 406 -15.50 22.32 -39.92
C GLU A 406 -14.01 22.38 -40.24
N ASN A 407 -13.26 21.30 -39.96
CA ASN A 407 -11.86 21.16 -40.30
C ASN A 407 -11.56 19.77 -40.87
N ARG A 408 -11.49 19.69 -42.21
CA ARG A 408 -11.24 18.45 -42.96
C ARG A 408 -9.86 17.84 -42.73
N SER A 409 -8.92 18.54 -42.10
CA SER A 409 -7.61 17.96 -41.74
C SER A 409 -7.68 17.03 -40.53
N ILE A 410 -8.73 17.14 -39.70
CA ILE A 410 -8.85 16.34 -38.47
C ILE A 410 -8.91 14.84 -38.79
N GLN A 411 -8.17 14.06 -38.02
CA GLN A 411 -8.21 12.60 -38.00
C GLN A 411 -8.81 12.11 -36.69
N LEU A 412 -9.58 11.02 -36.73
CA LEU A 412 -10.18 10.36 -35.59
C LEU A 412 -9.50 9.01 -35.37
N TRP A 413 -9.00 8.75 -34.18
CA TRP A 413 -8.39 7.48 -33.80
C TRP A 413 -9.20 6.82 -32.68
N MET A 414 -9.68 5.60 -32.92
CA MET A 414 -10.35 4.80 -31.89
C MET A 414 -9.49 3.61 -31.51
N PHE A 415 -9.30 3.39 -30.22
CA PHE A 415 -8.62 2.23 -29.67
C PHE A 415 -9.62 1.36 -28.92
N GLU A 416 -9.79 0.13 -29.38
CA GLU A 416 -10.81 -0.78 -28.88
C GLU A 416 -10.28 -2.18 -28.57
N ASP A 417 -11.09 -2.93 -27.82
CA ASP A 417 -10.99 -4.38 -27.71
C ASP A 417 -12.10 -4.98 -28.58
N ASN A 418 -11.71 -5.58 -29.72
CA ASN A 418 -12.67 -6.12 -30.67
C ASN A 418 -13.23 -7.49 -30.25
N THR A 419 -12.76 -8.07 -29.15
CA THR A 419 -13.19 -9.39 -28.67
C THR A 419 -14.38 -9.34 -27.73
N LEU A 420 -14.74 -8.15 -27.23
CA LEU A 420 -15.75 -7.96 -26.19
C LEU A 420 -17.03 -7.27 -26.67
N ALA A 421 -17.06 -6.76 -27.91
CA ALA A 421 -18.23 -6.09 -28.44
C ALA A 421 -19.31 -7.11 -28.82
N GLU A 422 -20.57 -6.85 -28.44
CA GLU A 422 -21.70 -7.62 -28.95
C GLU A 422 -21.84 -7.42 -30.47
N GLU A 423 -22.30 -8.45 -31.20
CA GLU A 423 -22.45 -8.39 -32.66
C GLU A 423 -23.39 -7.25 -33.10
N SER A 424 -24.44 -6.99 -32.32
CA SER A 424 -25.39 -5.89 -32.52
C SER A 424 -24.73 -4.52 -32.42
N GLU A 425 -23.93 -4.30 -31.39
CA GLU A 425 -23.18 -3.04 -31.18
C GLU A 425 -22.14 -2.83 -32.28
N ARG A 426 -21.46 -3.90 -32.72
CA ARG A 426 -20.52 -3.83 -33.85
C ARG A 426 -21.23 -3.43 -35.15
N ALA A 427 -22.40 -4.01 -35.45
CA ALA A 427 -23.16 -3.67 -36.64
C ALA A 427 -23.61 -2.19 -36.61
N ALA A 428 -24.11 -1.73 -35.45
CA ALA A 428 -24.50 -0.33 -35.26
C ALA A 428 -23.32 0.64 -35.42
N PHE A 429 -22.13 0.25 -34.97
CA PHE A 429 -20.90 1.03 -35.14
C PHE A 429 -20.56 1.24 -36.62
N GLU A 430 -20.57 0.17 -37.42
CA GLU A 430 -20.29 0.24 -38.86
C GLU A 430 -21.34 1.07 -39.62
N GLU A 431 -22.62 0.92 -39.27
CA GLU A 431 -23.71 1.74 -39.83
C GLU A 431 -23.51 3.23 -39.52
N THR A 432 -23.22 3.56 -38.25
CA THR A 432 -23.00 4.95 -37.81
C THR A 432 -21.82 5.61 -38.53
N ILE A 433 -20.73 4.87 -38.76
CA ILE A 433 -19.57 5.37 -39.52
C ILE A 433 -19.96 5.72 -40.97
N ASN A 434 -20.80 4.90 -41.59
CA ASN A 434 -21.27 5.14 -42.96
C ASN A 434 -22.18 6.38 -43.01
N ASP A 435 -23.15 6.46 -42.11
CA ASP A 435 -24.12 7.57 -42.06
C ASP A 435 -23.44 8.92 -41.83
N LEU A 436 -22.43 8.95 -40.97
CA LEU A 436 -21.63 10.15 -40.67
C LEU A 436 -20.52 10.42 -41.69
N ASN A 437 -20.34 9.55 -42.70
CA ASN A 437 -19.30 9.64 -43.72
C ASN A 437 -17.87 9.76 -43.13
N LEU A 438 -17.58 9.02 -42.05
CA LEU A 438 -16.34 9.13 -41.29
C LEU A 438 -15.19 8.27 -41.82
N LYS A 439 -15.45 7.32 -42.72
CA LYS A 439 -14.43 6.38 -43.25
C LYS A 439 -13.10 7.02 -43.68
N PRO A 440 -13.07 8.19 -44.37
CA PRO A 440 -11.81 8.81 -44.79
C PRO A 440 -10.98 9.43 -43.65
N HIS A 441 -11.59 9.62 -42.48
CA HIS A 441 -11.00 10.33 -41.34
C HIS A 441 -10.81 9.44 -40.11
N LEU A 442 -11.41 8.24 -40.07
CA LEU A 442 -11.39 7.35 -38.92
C LEU A 442 -10.40 6.21 -39.10
N THR A 443 -9.52 6.03 -38.12
CA THR A 443 -8.66 4.84 -37.98
C THR A 443 -9.02 4.10 -36.69
N VAL A 444 -9.29 2.80 -36.81
CA VAL A 444 -9.60 1.93 -35.65
C VAL A 444 -8.41 1.01 -35.38
N TYR A 445 -7.92 1.04 -34.15
CA TYR A 445 -6.84 0.22 -33.63
C TYR A 445 -7.43 -0.80 -32.65
N ALA A 446 -7.32 -2.09 -32.96
CA ALA A 446 -7.86 -3.15 -32.12
C ALA A 446 -6.75 -3.86 -31.33
N ASN A 447 -6.98 -4.07 -30.03
CA ASN A 447 -6.11 -4.82 -29.13
C ASN A 447 -4.66 -4.31 -29.10
N GLU A 448 -4.44 -3.00 -29.19
CA GLU A 448 -3.10 -2.44 -29.09
C GLU A 448 -2.49 -2.74 -27.70
N PRO A 449 -1.24 -3.21 -27.64
CA PRO A 449 -0.56 -3.45 -26.37
C PRO A 449 -0.52 -2.18 -25.51
N HIS A 450 -0.82 -2.29 -24.21
CA HIS A 450 -0.87 -1.16 -23.28
C HIS A 450 0.37 -0.26 -23.35
N ARG A 451 1.57 -0.85 -23.45
CA ARG A 451 2.84 -0.12 -23.57
C ARG A 451 2.94 0.84 -24.77
N LYS A 452 2.21 0.56 -25.86
CA LYS A 452 2.19 1.43 -27.05
C LYS A 452 1.23 2.60 -26.90
N MET A 453 0.28 2.54 -25.97
CA MET A 453 -0.69 3.62 -25.78
C MET A 453 -0.03 4.94 -25.40
N ALA A 454 1.09 4.89 -24.67
CA ALA A 454 1.88 6.09 -24.37
C ALA A 454 2.39 6.80 -25.64
N GLU A 455 2.79 6.03 -26.67
CA GLU A 455 3.21 6.57 -27.96
C GLU A 455 2.03 7.25 -28.67
N TYR A 456 0.87 6.57 -28.74
CA TYR A 456 -0.33 7.11 -29.39
C TYR A 456 -0.83 8.38 -28.70
N PHE A 457 -0.92 8.40 -27.37
CA PHE A 457 -1.33 9.59 -26.65
C PHE A 457 -0.36 10.75 -26.85
N SER A 458 0.95 10.48 -26.89
CA SER A 458 1.96 11.50 -27.16
C SER A 458 1.81 12.08 -28.57
N ILE A 459 1.54 11.23 -29.57
CA ILE A 459 1.27 11.66 -30.96
C ILE A 459 -0.01 12.52 -31.02
N ILE A 460 -1.08 12.08 -30.36
CA ILE A 460 -2.34 12.84 -30.28
C ILE A 460 -2.09 14.22 -29.66
N GLY A 461 -1.39 14.27 -28.52
CA GLY A 461 -1.03 15.51 -27.85
C GLY A 461 -0.17 16.46 -28.70
N ASP A 462 0.82 15.94 -29.42
CA ASP A 462 1.71 16.75 -30.24
C ASP A 462 1.13 17.13 -31.62
N SER A 463 0.07 16.45 -32.06
CA SER A 463 -0.68 16.78 -33.28
C SER A 463 -1.54 18.04 -33.16
N GLY A 464 -1.73 18.56 -31.94
CA GLY A 464 -2.68 19.63 -31.63
C GLY A 464 -4.11 19.15 -31.35
N GLY A 465 -4.37 17.85 -31.42
CA GLY A 465 -5.68 17.26 -31.08
C GLY A 465 -5.80 16.85 -29.60
N PHE A 466 -6.69 15.94 -29.25
CA PHE A 466 -6.96 15.61 -27.84
C PHE A 466 -7.58 14.22 -27.69
N LEU A 467 -7.53 13.65 -26.49
CA LEU A 467 -8.33 12.48 -26.15
C LEU A 467 -9.76 12.95 -25.81
N CYS A 468 -10.76 12.40 -26.48
CA CYS A 468 -12.16 12.60 -26.16
C CYS A 468 -12.68 11.36 -25.42
N SER A 469 -13.00 11.51 -24.13
CA SER A 469 -13.61 10.46 -23.32
C SER A 469 -15.10 10.73 -23.17
N THR A 470 -15.92 9.84 -23.73
CA THR A 470 -17.38 10.04 -23.79
C THR A 470 -18.15 9.20 -22.79
N SER A 471 -17.48 8.51 -21.86
CA SER A 471 -18.08 7.56 -20.93
C SER A 471 -19.26 8.14 -20.14
N ILE A 472 -20.37 7.42 -20.03
CA ILE A 472 -21.52 7.83 -19.22
C ILE A 472 -21.15 7.77 -17.73
N VAL A 473 -20.56 6.66 -17.31
CA VAL A 473 -20.02 6.44 -15.97
C VAL A 473 -18.57 5.99 -16.08
N GLU A 474 -17.70 6.64 -15.32
CA GLU A 474 -16.30 6.26 -15.19
C GLU A 474 -15.96 6.10 -13.71
N GLY A 475 -15.47 4.92 -13.31
CA GLY A 475 -15.08 4.67 -11.92
C GLY A 475 -13.85 5.48 -11.51
N PHE A 476 -12.80 5.42 -12.33
CA PHE A 476 -11.60 6.26 -12.15
C PHE A 476 -11.16 6.90 -13.46
N GLY A 477 -11.05 6.13 -14.55
CA GLY A 477 -10.70 6.65 -15.88
C GLY A 477 -9.20 6.61 -16.18
N TYR A 478 -8.57 5.45 -16.06
CA TYR A 478 -7.13 5.30 -16.33
C TYR A 478 -6.71 5.76 -17.73
N ALA A 479 -7.51 5.50 -18.77
CA ALA A 479 -7.18 5.97 -20.12
C ALA A 479 -7.08 7.51 -20.21
N VAL A 480 -7.91 8.22 -19.45
CA VAL A 480 -7.87 9.69 -19.35
C VAL A 480 -6.60 10.13 -18.64
N LEU A 481 -6.30 9.52 -17.49
CA LEU A 481 -5.09 9.82 -16.73
C LEU A 481 -3.82 9.51 -17.55
N GLU A 482 -3.78 8.37 -18.24
CA GLU A 482 -2.71 7.96 -19.16
C GLU A 482 -2.47 8.98 -20.26
N ALA A 483 -3.54 9.50 -20.88
CA ALA A 483 -3.42 10.57 -21.86
C ALA A 483 -2.82 11.85 -21.23
N MET A 484 -3.29 12.25 -20.05
CA MET A 484 -2.79 13.42 -19.35
C MET A 484 -1.26 13.36 -19.11
N VAL A 485 -0.74 12.24 -18.60
CA VAL A 485 0.70 12.07 -18.33
C VAL A 485 1.54 11.98 -19.61
N CYS A 486 0.92 11.61 -20.74
CA CYS A 486 1.53 11.67 -22.06
C CYS A 486 1.43 13.05 -22.71
N ARG A 487 1.08 14.09 -21.94
CA ARG A 487 0.85 15.45 -22.44
C ARG A 487 -0.19 15.48 -23.57
N CYS A 488 -1.19 14.62 -23.51
CA CYS A 488 -2.37 14.66 -24.37
C CYS A 488 -3.49 15.37 -23.60
N PRO A 489 -3.98 16.53 -24.07
CA PRO A 489 -5.16 17.16 -23.50
C PRO A 489 -6.35 16.24 -23.57
N VAL A 490 -7.24 16.35 -22.58
CA VAL A 490 -8.43 15.52 -22.50
C VAL A 490 -9.68 16.39 -22.43
N LEU A 491 -10.66 16.03 -23.23
CA LEU A 491 -12.05 16.45 -23.12
C LEU A 491 -12.86 15.24 -22.65
N ALA A 492 -13.46 15.30 -21.47
CA ALA A 492 -14.23 14.20 -20.90
C ALA A 492 -15.68 14.60 -20.62
N THR A 493 -16.58 13.63 -20.61
CA THR A 493 -17.87 13.78 -19.92
C THR A 493 -17.65 14.04 -18.44
N ASP A 494 -18.51 14.87 -17.86
CA ASP A 494 -18.42 15.20 -16.44
C ASP A 494 -18.95 14.06 -15.54
N SER A 495 -18.06 13.13 -15.16
CA SER A 495 -18.37 11.97 -14.31
C SER A 495 -17.47 11.87 -13.07
N ASP A 496 -17.95 11.19 -12.02
CA ASP A 496 -17.34 11.22 -10.68
C ASP A 496 -15.88 10.72 -10.64
N GLY A 497 -15.53 9.69 -11.40
CA GLY A 497 -14.17 9.15 -11.40
C GLY A 497 -13.14 10.14 -11.93
N VAL A 498 -13.40 10.75 -13.09
CA VAL A 498 -12.48 11.68 -13.73
C VAL A 498 -12.40 13.03 -13.02
N ARG A 499 -13.42 13.43 -12.25
CA ARG A 499 -13.38 14.61 -11.37
C ARG A 499 -12.29 14.53 -10.29
N SER A 500 -11.79 13.33 -9.99
CA SER A 500 -10.68 13.17 -9.04
C SER A 500 -9.37 13.78 -9.54
N PHE A 501 -9.20 13.98 -10.85
CA PHE A 501 -7.99 14.55 -11.45
C PHE A 501 -8.21 15.56 -12.60
N ILE A 502 -9.41 15.66 -13.18
CA ILE A 502 -9.77 16.76 -14.10
C ILE A 502 -10.37 17.92 -13.31
N LYS A 503 -9.73 19.08 -13.47
CA LYS A 503 -10.24 20.40 -13.11
C LYS A 503 -10.45 21.16 -14.42
N HIS A 504 -11.70 21.49 -14.72
CA HIS A 504 -12.09 22.13 -15.98
C HIS A 504 -11.23 23.37 -16.26
N ASN A 505 -10.69 23.49 -17.47
CA ASN A 505 -9.73 24.52 -17.93
C ASN A 505 -8.39 24.59 -17.18
N VAL A 506 -8.12 23.66 -16.26
CA VAL A 506 -6.86 23.64 -15.50
C VAL A 506 -6.05 22.39 -15.82
N THR A 507 -6.62 21.20 -15.68
CA THR A 507 -5.94 19.92 -15.97
C THR A 507 -6.61 19.13 -17.09
N GLY A 508 -7.78 19.58 -17.55
CA GLY A 508 -8.53 19.01 -18.67
C GLY A 508 -9.81 19.81 -18.89
N LYS A 509 -10.68 19.36 -19.79
CA LYS A 509 -12.00 19.96 -20.01
C LYS A 509 -13.11 18.95 -19.82
N PHE A 510 -14.27 19.50 -19.50
CA PHE A 510 -15.52 18.76 -19.32
C PHE A 510 -16.56 19.22 -20.31
N PHE A 511 -17.48 18.33 -20.66
CA PHE A 511 -18.75 18.64 -21.28
C PHE A 511 -19.86 17.78 -20.65
N GLU A 512 -21.10 18.24 -20.77
CA GLU A 512 -22.29 17.55 -20.26
C GLU A 512 -22.63 16.36 -21.16
N ILE A 513 -23.00 15.23 -20.55
CA ILE A 513 -23.38 14.01 -21.27
C ILE A 513 -24.54 14.32 -22.23
N GLY A 514 -24.40 13.95 -23.51
CA GLY A 514 -25.37 14.22 -24.57
C GLY A 514 -25.30 15.63 -25.19
N ASP A 515 -24.54 16.58 -24.62
CA ASP A 515 -24.34 17.89 -25.25
C ASP A 515 -23.17 17.88 -26.24
N ILE A 516 -23.46 17.36 -27.44
CA ILE A 516 -22.51 17.32 -28.55
C ILE A 516 -22.04 18.72 -28.96
N ASN A 517 -22.88 19.76 -28.82
CA ASN A 517 -22.50 21.11 -29.26
C ASN A 517 -21.48 21.73 -28.30
N GLN A 518 -21.68 21.57 -26.99
CA GLN A 518 -20.68 21.96 -25.99
C GLN A 518 -19.38 21.18 -26.20
N ALA A 519 -19.45 19.85 -26.39
CA ALA A 519 -18.26 19.04 -26.66
C ALA A 519 -17.46 19.55 -27.87
N VAL A 520 -18.15 19.90 -28.96
CA VAL A 520 -17.54 20.47 -30.16
C VAL A 520 -16.92 21.85 -29.88
N GLN A 521 -17.58 22.71 -29.09
CA GLN A 521 -17.05 24.01 -28.70
C GLN A 521 -15.77 23.87 -27.86
N GLU A 522 -15.81 23.05 -26.82
CA GLU A 522 -14.68 22.79 -25.92
C GLU A 522 -13.51 22.14 -26.66
N GLY A 523 -13.81 21.18 -27.55
CA GLY A 523 -12.81 20.51 -28.40
C GLY A 523 -12.14 21.46 -29.38
N LYS A 524 -12.88 22.40 -29.99
CA LYS A 524 -12.29 23.44 -30.86
C LYS A 524 -11.35 24.35 -30.09
N GLU A 525 -11.72 24.73 -28.86
CA GLU A 525 -10.84 25.57 -28.06
C GLU A 525 -9.52 24.85 -27.75
N LEU A 526 -9.54 23.55 -27.45
CA LEU A 526 -8.31 22.75 -27.28
C LEU A 526 -7.42 22.67 -28.52
N ILE A 527 -8.01 22.80 -29.71
CA ILE A 527 -7.29 22.78 -30.99
C ILE A 527 -6.72 24.16 -31.33
N ILE A 528 -7.49 25.23 -31.10
CA ILE A 528 -7.17 26.59 -31.58
C ILE A 528 -6.41 27.42 -30.54
N ASN A 529 -6.72 27.27 -29.25
CA ASN A 529 -6.12 28.05 -28.17
C ASN A 529 -4.85 27.37 -27.64
N ALA A 530 -3.72 27.60 -28.32
CA ALA A 530 -2.44 26.98 -27.98
C ALA A 530 -1.93 27.30 -26.56
N ALA A 531 -2.24 28.50 -26.04
CA ALA A 531 -1.82 28.91 -24.69
C ALA A 531 -2.56 28.11 -23.62
N LEU A 532 -3.90 28.11 -23.65
CA LEU A 532 -4.73 27.32 -22.73
C LEU A 532 -4.38 25.84 -22.81
N ARG A 533 -4.19 25.33 -24.03
CA ARG A 533 -3.81 23.95 -24.29
C ARG A 533 -2.53 23.58 -23.55
N GLU A 534 -1.48 24.39 -23.68
CA GLU A 534 -0.19 24.08 -23.06
C GLU A 534 -0.24 24.21 -21.53
N GLU A 535 -0.99 25.18 -21.00
CA GLU A 535 -1.27 25.27 -19.56
C GLU A 535 -1.96 24.00 -19.04
N ILE A 536 -3.01 23.53 -19.73
CA ILE A 536 -3.72 22.28 -19.40
C ILE A 536 -2.74 21.10 -19.37
N ARG A 537 -1.89 20.95 -20.40
CA ARG A 537 -0.93 19.83 -20.48
C ARG A 537 0.03 19.82 -19.29
N GLN A 538 0.60 20.98 -18.94
CA GLN A 538 1.60 21.09 -17.88
C GLN A 538 0.97 20.83 -16.51
N ASN A 539 -0.16 21.48 -16.23
CA ASN A 539 -0.89 21.32 -14.99
C ASN A 539 -1.41 19.89 -14.80
N ALA A 540 -1.86 19.23 -15.88
CA ALA A 540 -2.31 17.85 -15.85
C ALA A 540 -1.20 16.89 -15.39
N VAL A 541 -0.02 16.95 -16.03
CA VAL A 541 1.15 16.12 -15.65
C VAL A 541 1.54 16.37 -14.20
N GLN A 542 1.73 17.64 -13.83
CA GLN A 542 2.14 18.01 -12.47
C GLN A 542 1.12 17.54 -11.42
N HIS A 543 -0.18 17.64 -11.72
CA HIS A 543 -1.24 17.22 -10.82
C HIS A 543 -1.16 15.71 -10.54
N ILE A 544 -0.99 14.89 -11.59
CA ILE A 544 -0.88 13.43 -11.46
C ILE A 544 0.38 13.04 -10.69
N GLU A 545 1.54 13.59 -11.06
CA GLU A 545 2.82 13.31 -10.40
C GLU A 545 2.79 13.64 -8.90
N THR A 546 2.07 14.69 -8.51
CA THR A 546 2.02 15.13 -7.11
C THR A 546 1.01 14.33 -6.27
N HIS A 547 -0.13 13.94 -6.84
CA HIS A 547 -1.26 13.41 -6.05
C HIS A 547 -1.46 11.89 -6.18
N PHE A 548 -0.97 11.29 -7.26
CA PHE A 548 -1.20 9.88 -7.62
C PHE A 548 0.10 9.06 -7.68
N ALA A 549 1.18 9.58 -7.09
CA ALA A 549 2.47 8.90 -7.03
C ALA A 549 2.37 7.51 -6.35
N PRO A 550 3.07 6.48 -6.88
CA PRO A 550 3.07 5.14 -6.29
C PRO A 550 3.45 5.10 -4.81
N ASP A 551 4.44 5.88 -4.39
CA ASP A 551 4.93 5.91 -3.00
C ASP A 551 3.85 6.36 -2.02
N LYS A 552 3.06 7.35 -2.41
CA LYS A 552 1.95 7.86 -1.59
C LYS A 552 0.84 6.82 -1.42
N TYR A 553 0.56 6.05 -2.48
CA TYR A 553 -0.38 4.93 -2.37
C TYR A 553 0.17 3.84 -1.45
N ALA A 554 1.43 3.46 -1.61
CA ALA A 554 2.05 2.42 -0.79
C ALA A 554 2.07 2.82 0.70
N GLU A 555 2.39 4.08 1.01
CA GLU A 555 2.34 4.61 2.37
C GLU A 555 0.93 4.51 2.96
N ASN A 556 -0.09 5.01 2.24
CA ASN A 556 -1.47 4.95 2.71
C ASN A 556 -1.97 3.51 2.89
N PHE A 557 -1.65 2.63 1.94
CA PHE A 557 -2.04 1.23 1.98
C PHE A 557 -1.38 0.49 3.15
N LEU A 558 -0.08 0.70 3.37
CA LEU A 558 0.61 0.11 4.52
C LEU A 558 0.07 0.67 5.83
N ASN A 559 -0.16 1.97 5.95
CA ASN A 559 -0.79 2.56 7.13
C ASN A 559 -2.17 1.95 7.42
N MET A 560 -2.98 1.73 6.39
CA MET A 560 -4.25 1.01 6.48
C MET A 560 -4.07 -0.39 7.06
N ILE A 561 -3.18 -1.20 6.48
CA ILE A 561 -2.91 -2.57 6.97
C ILE A 561 -2.43 -2.52 8.43
N HIS A 562 -1.61 -1.54 8.81
CA HIS A 562 -1.10 -1.40 10.18
C HIS A 562 -2.25 -1.15 11.15
N HIS A 563 -3.06 -0.14 10.84
CA HIS A 563 -4.21 0.25 11.64
C HIS A 563 -5.16 -0.92 11.86
N LEU A 564 -5.46 -1.67 10.79
CA LEU A 564 -6.35 -2.83 10.88
C LEU A 564 -5.76 -3.98 11.69
N LYS A 565 -4.46 -4.26 11.54
CA LYS A 565 -3.78 -5.26 12.38
C LYS A 565 -3.79 -4.86 13.87
N THR A 566 -3.66 -3.56 14.18
CA THR A 566 -3.73 -3.09 15.57
C THR A 566 -5.14 -3.08 16.14
N ALA A 567 -6.17 -2.78 15.33
CA ALA A 567 -7.57 -2.75 15.78
C ALA A 567 -8.17 -4.16 15.99
N LYS A 568 -7.54 -5.20 15.43
CA LYS A 568 -7.98 -6.60 15.54
C LYS A 568 -7.36 -7.35 16.74
N LYS A 569 -6.32 -6.77 17.35
CA LYS A 569 -5.72 -7.26 18.62
C LYS A 569 -6.47 -6.64 19.80
#